data_AF-A0A7X4GJQ8-F1
#
_entry.id   AF-A0A7X4GJQ8-F1
#
_cell.length_a   1.000
_cell.length_b   1.000
_cell.length_c   1.000
_cell.angle_alpha   90.00
_cell.angle_beta   90.00
_cell.angle_gamma   90.00
#
_symmetry.space_group_name_H-M   'P 1'
#
loop_
_entity.id
_entity.type
_entity.pdbx_description
1 polymer ?
#
loop_
_entity_poly.entity_id
_entity_poly.type
_entity_poly.pdbx_seq_one_letter_code
_entity_poly.pdbx_strand_id
1 'polypeptide(L)'
;MKREPLSLRDYIGVGLVFAFVSVLFGLMFKNIPEKNEQLIVYMLGQLSGFVATVVSFHYVLNKSSEKATENTGKAFDALKAAAESTPTTAGESKALREGDSVTLEKAP
;
A
#
# COMPACT_ATOMS: atom_id res chain seq x y z
N MET A 1 -16.37 20.35 -2.18
CA MET A 1 -15.54 19.17 -2.51
C MET A 1 -15.37 19.09 -4.03
N LYS A 2 -14.23 19.52 -4.58
CA LYS A 2 -13.86 19.19 -5.96
C LYS A 2 -13.39 17.74 -5.96
N ARG A 3 -14.12 16.84 -6.62
CA ARG A 3 -13.65 15.47 -6.84
C ARG A 3 -12.52 15.55 -7.87
N GLU A 4 -11.35 15.00 -7.55
CA GLU A 4 -10.30 14.84 -8.56
C GLU A 4 -10.84 14.02 -9.74
N PRO A 5 -10.42 14.34 -10.98
CA PRO A 5 -10.86 13.59 -12.14
C PRO A 5 -10.35 12.14 -12.00
N LEU A 6 -11.23 11.16 -12.25
CA LEU A 6 -10.84 9.75 -12.27
C LEU A 6 -9.62 9.57 -13.17
N SER A 7 -8.60 8.89 -12.65
CA SER A 7 -7.38 8.61 -13.40
C SER A 7 -7.68 7.65 -14.55
N LEU A 8 -6.87 7.68 -15.62
CA LEU A 8 -6.96 6.72 -16.73
C LEU A 8 -6.92 5.27 -16.22
N ARG A 9 -6.13 5.01 -15.17
CA ARG A 9 -6.08 3.69 -14.51
C ARG A 9 -7.42 3.28 -13.90
N ASP A 10 -8.18 4.22 -13.35
CA ASP A 10 -9.47 3.97 -12.72
C ASP A 10 -10.51 3.61 -13.80
N TYR A 11 -10.50 4.33 -14.92
CA TYR A 11 -11.35 4.02 -16.06
C TYR A 11 -11.04 2.64 -16.65
N ILE A 12 -9.76 2.27 -16.78
CA ILE A 12 -9.36 0.94 -17.26
C ILE A 12 -9.81 -0.14 -16.28
N GLY A 13 -9.61 0.05 -14.98
CA GLY A 13 -10.02 -0.90 -13.95
C GLY A 13 -11.54 -1.12 -13.92
N VAL A 14 -12.30 -0.03 -13.89
CA VAL A 14 -13.78 -0.07 -13.94
C VAL A 14 -14.27 -0.69 -15.25
N GLY A 15 -13.66 -0.31 -16.38
CA GLY A 15 -14.00 -0.87 -17.69
C GLY A 15 -13.77 -2.39 -17.77
N LEU A 16 -12.66 -2.88 -17.22
CA LEU A 16 -12.36 -4.31 -17.18
C LEU A 16 -13.39 -5.10 -16.37
N VAL A 17 -13.75 -4.59 -15.18
CA VAL A 17 -14.78 -5.22 -14.33
C VAL A 17 -16.14 -5.24 -15.04
N PHE A 18 -16.51 -4.11 -15.65
CA PHE A 18 -17.79 -3.99 -16.36
C PHE A 18 -17.86 -4.91 -17.58
N ALA A 19 -16.76 -5.03 -18.34
CA ALA A 19 -16.65 -5.96 -19.47
C ALA A 19 -16.80 -7.42 -19.00
N PHE A 20 -16.14 -7.80 -17.91
CA PHE A 20 -16.24 -9.14 -17.34
C PHE A 20 -17.68 -9.48 -16.91
N VAL A 21 -18.34 -8.58 -16.18
CA VAL A 21 -19.74 -8.76 -15.75
C VAL A 21 -20.69 -8.83 -16.95
N SER A 22 -20.46 -8.02 -17.98
CA SER A 22 -21.27 -8.03 -19.20
C SER A 22 -21.16 -9.34 -19.97
N VAL A 23 -19.96 -9.93 -20.03
CA VAL A 23 -19.75 -11.26 -20.65
C VAL A 23 -20.46 -12.35 -19.86
N LEU A 24 -20.38 -12.33 -18.52
CA LEU A 24 -21.13 -13.26 -17.67
C LEU A 24 -22.64 -13.15 -17.90
N PHE A 25 -23.17 -11.92 -17.94
CA PHE A 25 -24.57 -11.67 -18.21
C PHE A 25 -24.97 -12.21 -19.60
N GLY A 26 -24.15 -11.95 -20.64
CA GLY A 26 -24.40 -12.49 -21.97
C GLY A 26 -24.38 -14.02 -22.05
N LEU A 27 -23.50 -14.67 -21.27
CA LEU A 27 -23.44 -16.12 -21.17
C LEU A 27 -24.67 -16.73 -20.48
N MET A 28 -25.33 -16.00 -19.56
CA MET A 28 -26.58 -16.47 -18.94
C MET A 28 -27.74 -16.63 -19.93
N PHE A 29 -27.80 -15.82 -21.00
CA PHE A 29 -28.86 -15.90 -22.00
C PHE A 29 -28.48 -16.77 -23.21
N LYS A 30 -27.24 -17.23 -23.28
CA LYS A 30 -26.74 -18.03 -24.40
C LYS A 30 -26.79 -19.50 -24.03
N ASN A 31 -27.43 -20.31 -24.87
CA ASN A 31 -27.41 -21.77 -24.70
C ASN A 31 -26.00 -22.29 -25.01
N ILE A 32 -25.27 -22.68 -23.97
CA ILE A 32 -23.92 -23.23 -24.08
C ILE A 32 -24.04 -24.75 -24.25
N PRO A 33 -23.44 -25.35 -25.30
CA PRO A 33 -23.39 -26.80 -25.42
C PRO A 33 -22.63 -27.41 -24.24
N GLU A 34 -23.17 -28.45 -23.59
CA GLU A 34 -22.57 -29.12 -22.42
C GLU A 34 -21.11 -29.53 -22.63
N LYS A 35 -20.75 -29.91 -23.87
CA LYS A 35 -19.37 -30.27 -24.25
C LYS A 35 -18.36 -29.14 -24.02
N ASN A 36 -18.82 -27.88 -24.08
CA ASN A 36 -17.97 -26.69 -23.94
C ASN A 36 -18.13 -26.00 -22.58
N GLU A 37 -19.07 -26.45 -21.76
CA GLU A 37 -19.39 -25.82 -20.47
C GLU A 37 -18.19 -25.82 -19.54
N GLN A 38 -17.54 -26.98 -19.35
CA GLN A 38 -16.35 -27.07 -18.48
C GLN A 38 -15.21 -26.17 -18.95
N LEU A 39 -14.99 -26.07 -20.27
CA LEU A 39 -13.95 -25.21 -20.82
C LEU A 39 -14.25 -23.73 -20.55
N ILE A 40 -15.50 -23.32 -20.72
CA ILE A 40 -15.94 -21.94 -20.46
C ILE A 40 -15.86 -21.62 -18.97
N VAL A 41 -16.32 -22.53 -18.10
CA VAL A 41 -16.24 -22.36 -16.64
C VAL A 41 -14.78 -22.28 -16.18
N TYR A 42 -13.90 -23.11 -16.72
CA TYR A 42 -12.47 -23.07 -16.43
C TYR A 42 -11.83 -21.73 -16.83
N MET A 43 -12.11 -21.27 -18.06
CA MET A 43 -11.62 -19.99 -18.57
C MET A 43 -12.16 -18.80 -17.76
N LEU A 44 -13.46 -18.83 -17.40
CA LEU A 44 -14.07 -17.82 -16.53
C LEU A 44 -13.45 -17.80 -15.14
N GLY A 45 -13.14 -18.97 -14.58
CA GLY A 45 -12.42 -19.10 -13.32
C GLY A 45 -11.07 -18.38 -13.36
N GLN A 46 -10.26 -18.63 -14.38
CA GLN A 46 -8.96 -17.95 -14.56
C GLN A 46 -9.12 -16.42 -14.73
N LEU A 47 -10.09 -15.99 -15.54
CA LEU A 47 -10.40 -14.57 -15.75
C LEU A 47 -10.88 -13.88 -14.47
N SER A 48 -11.67 -14.55 -13.64
CA SER A 48 -12.16 -13.99 -12.37
C SER A 48 -11.03 -13.67 -11.39
N GLY A 49 -10.01 -14.53 -11.31
CA GLY A 49 -8.82 -14.29 -10.47
C GLY A 49 -8.01 -13.07 -10.95
N PHE A 50 -7.91 -12.89 -12.26
CA PHE A 50 -7.26 -11.71 -12.84
C PHE A 50 -8.02 -10.42 -12.50
N VAL A 51 -9.34 -10.41 -12.70
CA VAL A 51 -10.20 -9.25 -12.37
C VAL A 51 -10.14 -8.94 -10.86
N ALA A 52 -10.20 -9.95 -10.00
CA ALA A 52 -10.08 -9.78 -8.54
C ALA A 52 -8.72 -9.18 -8.14
N THR A 53 -7.65 -9.57 -8.81
CA THR A 53 -6.31 -9.00 -8.59
C THR A 53 -6.25 -7.54 -9.01
N VAL A 54 -6.81 -7.18 -10.16
CA VAL A 54 -6.88 -5.78 -10.63
C VAL A 54 -7.68 -4.93 -9.64
N VAL A 55 -8.84 -5.41 -9.19
CA VAL A 55 -9.65 -4.73 -8.17
C VAL A 55 -8.89 -4.59 -6.86
N SER A 56 -8.22 -5.65 -6.39
CA SER A 56 -7.42 -5.62 -5.16
C SER A 56 -6.25 -4.64 -5.25
N PHE A 57 -5.54 -4.63 -6.38
CA PHE A 57 -4.46 -3.69 -6.63
C PHE A 57 -4.96 -2.24 -6.63
N HIS A 58 -6.10 -2.01 -7.26
CA HIS A 58 -6.67 -0.69 -7.41
C HIS A 58 -7.24 -0.11 -6.11
N TYR A 59 -7.97 -0.93 -5.34
CA TYR A 59 -8.70 -0.46 -4.15
C TYR A 59 -7.95 -0.67 -2.84
N VAL A 60 -7.10 -1.70 -2.73
CA VAL A 60 -6.44 -2.08 -1.47
C VAL A 60 -4.97 -1.63 -1.46
N LEU A 61 -4.20 -1.96 -2.50
CA LEU A 61 -2.76 -1.72 -2.51
C LEU A 61 -2.40 -0.24 -2.72
N ASN A 62 -3.08 0.45 -3.64
CA ASN A 62 -2.82 1.88 -3.86
C ASN A 62 -3.18 2.73 -2.62
N LYS A 63 -4.32 2.47 -1.96
CA LYS A 63 -4.70 3.19 -0.73
C LYS A 63 -3.79 2.90 0.45
N SER A 64 -3.27 1.67 0.55
CA SER A 64 -2.32 1.30 1.60
C SER A 64 -0.96 1.99 1.40
N SER A 65 -0.47 2.00 0.15
CA SER A 65 0.79 2.67 -0.20
C SER A 65 0.71 4.18 0.01
N GLU A 66 -0.39 4.81 -0.37
CA GLU A 66 -0.60 6.26 -0.23
C GLU A 66 -0.60 6.67 1.25
N LYS A 67 -1.31 5.91 2.11
CA LYS A 67 -1.28 6.12 3.57
C LYS A 67 0.08 5.85 4.19
N ALA A 68 0.82 4.85 3.70
CA ALA A 68 2.17 4.57 4.19
C ALA A 68 3.15 5.70 3.87
N THR A 69 3.08 6.26 2.65
CA THR A 69 3.88 7.42 2.26
C THR A 69 3.49 8.66 3.06
N GLU A 70 2.18 8.93 3.24
CA GLU A 70 1.69 10.08 4.00
C GLU A 70 2.09 9.99 5.50
N ASN A 71 2.02 8.80 6.10
CA ASN A 71 2.46 8.57 7.48
C ASN A 71 3.97 8.71 7.64
N THR A 72 4.75 8.28 6.65
CA THR A 72 6.21 8.45 6.65
C THR A 72 6.58 9.93 6.55
N GLY A 73 5.89 10.70 5.70
CA GLY A 73 6.07 12.16 5.61
C GLY A 73 5.76 12.86 6.94
N LYS A 74 4.63 12.54 7.57
CA LYS A 74 4.26 13.07 8.88
C LYS A 74 5.24 12.69 9.99
N ALA A 75 5.80 11.48 9.94
CA ALA A 75 6.83 11.04 10.87
C ALA A 75 8.14 11.84 10.70
N PHE A 76 8.51 12.16 9.46
CA PHE A 76 9.68 12.97 9.15
C PHE A 76 9.48 14.44 9.55
N ASP A 77 8.29 14.99 9.30
CA ASP A 77 7.92 16.34 9.73
C ASP A 77 7.88 16.46 11.26
N ALA A 78 7.39 15.42 11.95
CA ALA A 78 7.42 15.35 13.42
C ALA A 78 8.85 15.26 13.97
N LEU A 79 9.74 14.49 13.32
CA LEU A 79 11.17 14.43 13.65
C LEU A 79 11.85 15.78 13.46
N LYS A 80 11.56 16.47 12.35
CA LYS A 80 12.08 17.81 12.08
C LYS A 80 11.58 18.82 13.11
N ALA A 81 10.29 18.83 13.42
CA ALA A 81 9.72 19.68 14.45
C ALA A 81 10.28 19.37 15.84
N ALA A 82 10.55 18.11 16.18
CA ALA A 82 11.19 17.71 17.43
C ALA A 82 12.65 18.20 17.51
N ALA A 83 13.39 18.12 16.40
CA ALA A 83 14.75 18.63 16.31
C ALA A 83 14.80 20.16 16.42
N GLU A 84 13.85 20.87 15.81
CA GLU A 84 13.74 22.33 15.84
C GLU A 84 13.19 22.86 17.17
N SER A 85 12.38 22.06 17.88
CA SER A 85 11.81 22.42 19.19
C SER A 85 12.67 22.00 20.37
N THR A 86 13.81 21.34 20.15
CA THR A 86 14.76 21.01 21.22
C THR A 86 15.42 22.31 21.72
N PRO A 87 15.12 22.78 22.95
CA PRO A 87 15.86 23.88 23.54
C PRO A 87 17.27 23.35 23.84
N THR A 88 18.32 24.11 23.50
CA THR A 88 19.67 23.87 24.03
C THR A 88 19.63 23.98 25.55
N THR A 89 19.31 22.88 26.22
CA THR A 89 19.52 22.72 27.65
C THR A 89 20.63 21.70 27.79
N ALA A 90 21.81 22.21 28.08
CA ALA A 90 22.94 21.45 28.55
C ALA A 90 22.52 20.65 29.80
N GLY A 91 22.23 19.38 29.62
CA GLY A 91 22.09 18.38 30.69
C GLY A 91 23.18 17.34 30.49
N GLU A 92 24.16 17.35 31.38
CA GLU A 92 25.36 16.51 31.47
C GLU A 92 25.27 15.14 30.79
N SER A 93 25.80 15.05 29.58
CA SER A 93 26.57 13.87 29.18
C SER A 93 28.01 14.33 29.13
N LYS A 94 28.74 14.11 30.22
CA LYS A 94 30.18 14.39 30.27
C LYS A 94 30.86 13.39 29.34
N ALA A 95 30.92 13.74 28.05
CA ALA A 95 31.70 13.01 27.06
C ALA A 95 33.15 13.07 27.54
N LEU A 96 33.71 11.91 27.87
CA LEU A 96 35.10 11.75 28.27
C LEU A 96 35.99 12.35 27.19
N ARG A 97 36.93 13.21 27.59
CA ARG A 97 37.85 13.89 26.67
C ARG A 97 39.25 13.32 26.81
N GLU A 98 40.02 13.42 25.73
CA GLU A 98 41.40 12.96 25.67
C GLU A 98 42.23 13.69 26.74
N GLY A 99 42.67 12.95 27.76
CA GLY A 99 43.31 13.48 28.97
C GLY A 99 42.61 13.08 30.29
N ASP A 100 41.39 12.53 30.25
CA ASP A 100 40.72 12.00 31.44
C ASP A 100 41.36 10.67 31.88
N SER A 101 41.79 10.60 33.14
CA SER A 101 42.29 9.36 33.75
C SER A 101 41.13 8.57 34.38
N VAL A 102 41.02 7.30 34.00
CA VAL A 102 40.02 6.37 34.51
C VAL A 102 40.68 5.39 35.48
N THR A 103 40.32 5.45 36.75
CA THR A 103 40.73 4.46 37.76
C THR A 103 39.71 3.32 37.77
N LEU A 104 40.14 2.11 37.40
CA LEU A 104 39.33 0.90 37.46
C LEU A 104 39.63 0.15 38.77
N GLU A 105 38.70 0.17 39.72
CA GLU A 105 38.78 -0.76 40.87
C GLU A 105 38.33 -2.15 40.44
N LYS A 106 39.20 -3.13 40.70
CA LYS A 106 38.92 -4.55 40.46
C LYS A 106 38.05 -5.08 41.59
N ALA A 107 36.80 -5.42 41.27
CA ALA A 107 35.90 -6.12 42.19
C ALA A 107 36.47 -7.52 42.55
N PRO A 108 36.26 -8.00 43.80
CA PRO A 108 36.90 -9.19 44.35
C PRO A 108 36.54 -10.50 43.62
#